data_AF-A0AAJ5F1D7-F1
#
_entry.id   AF-A0AAJ5F1D7-F1
#
_cell.length_a   1.000
_cell.length_b   1.000
_cell.length_c   1.000
_cell.angle_alpha   90.00
_cell.angle_beta   90.00
_cell.angle_gamma   90.00
#
_symmetry.space_group_name_H-M   'P 1'
#
loop_
_entity.id
_entity.type
_entity.pdbx_description
1 polymer ?
#
loop_
_entity_poly.entity_id
_entity_poly.type
_entity_poly.pdbx_seq_one_letter_code
_entity_poly.pdbx_strand_id
1 'polypeptide(L)'
;MERIALFIDGANVYAAAKRLGWNFDHRKILEYFRGYGTLHNAFYYTAVPLPLDDKQKRFIDALTYMGYTVRTRPLRESTDEHGDTHRRASLDIEIVTDLLTTEGRFDTAVLLTGDGDFERPVEVLRARGKRVVVASIPEMTSYELRNAADEYVDLGTIREHVERPGYRLPSEQRSADNRPYYVTAPLMENDER
;
A
#
# COMPACT_ATOMS: atom_id res chain seq x y z
N MET A 1 20.19 8.16 16.00
CA MET A 1 19.88 7.22 14.90
C MET A 1 18.56 7.68 14.31
N GLU A 2 18.48 7.83 12.99
CA GLU A 2 17.27 8.28 12.30
C GLU A 2 16.11 7.31 12.55
N ARG A 3 14.93 7.80 12.95
CA ARG A 3 13.75 6.96 13.16
C ARG A 3 12.90 6.95 11.92
N ILE A 4 12.46 5.77 11.51
CA ILE A 4 11.63 5.62 10.31
C ILE A 4 10.26 5.06 10.67
N ALA A 5 9.24 5.48 9.93
CA ALA A 5 7.92 4.85 9.95
C ALA A 5 7.48 4.50 8.53
N LEU A 6 6.98 3.28 8.35
CA LEU A 6 6.43 2.83 7.07
C LEU A 6 4.90 2.94 7.11
N PHE A 7 4.32 3.39 6.00
CA PHE A 7 2.88 3.48 5.79
C PHE A 7 2.56 2.76 4.49
N ILE A 8 1.97 1.57 4.61
CA ILE A 8 1.78 0.65 3.50
C ILE A 8 0.32 0.60 3.10
N ASP A 9 -0.01 1.15 1.94
CA ASP A 9 -1.29 0.91 1.30
C ASP A 9 -1.31 -0.51 0.71
N GLY A 10 -2.04 -1.41 1.37
CA GLY A 10 -2.15 -2.80 0.94
C GLY A 10 -2.78 -2.97 -0.44
N ALA A 11 -3.68 -2.06 -0.84
CA ALA A 11 -4.28 -2.10 -2.18
C ALA A 11 -3.25 -1.72 -3.25
N ASN A 12 -2.48 -0.65 -3.02
CA ASN A 12 -1.44 -0.19 -3.95
C ASN A 12 -0.31 -1.23 -4.08
N VAL A 13 0.19 -1.78 -2.96
CA VAL A 13 1.22 -2.84 -2.99
C VAL A 13 0.73 -4.10 -3.71
N TYR A 14 -0.53 -4.48 -3.53
CA TYR A 14 -1.10 -5.63 -4.24
C TYR A 14 -1.22 -5.39 -5.75
N ALA A 15 -1.68 -4.20 -6.15
CA ALA A 15 -1.75 -3.82 -7.55
C ALA A 15 -0.36 -3.73 -8.20
N ALA A 16 0.65 -3.26 -7.47
CA ALA A 16 2.05 -3.29 -7.90
C ALA A 16 2.54 -4.74 -8.12
N ALA A 17 2.28 -5.64 -7.17
CA ALA A 17 2.63 -7.07 -7.30
C ALA A 17 2.00 -7.71 -8.55
N LYS A 18 0.74 -7.37 -8.84
CA LYS A 18 0.06 -7.83 -10.07
C LYS A 18 0.76 -7.36 -11.33
N ARG A 19 1.08 -6.06 -11.43
CA ARG A 19 1.74 -5.48 -12.61
C ARG A 19 3.15 -6.02 -12.80
N LEU A 20 3.87 -6.26 -11.70
CA LEU A 20 5.23 -6.82 -11.72
C LEU A 20 5.28 -8.33 -12.00
N GLY A 21 4.17 -9.06 -11.80
CA GLY A 21 4.10 -10.50 -12.02
C GLY A 21 4.71 -11.37 -10.92
N TRP A 22 5.11 -10.78 -9.79
CA TRP A 22 5.67 -11.48 -8.62
C TRP A 22 5.14 -10.85 -7.32
N ASN A 23 5.34 -11.50 -6.17
CA ASN A 23 4.76 -11.05 -4.89
C ASN A 23 5.81 -10.62 -3.89
N PHE A 24 5.44 -9.62 -3.07
CA PHE A 24 6.28 -9.11 -2.01
C PHE A 24 6.31 -10.06 -0.80
N ASP A 25 7.49 -10.20 -0.20
CA ASP A 25 7.65 -10.73 1.14
C ASP A 25 7.64 -9.56 2.13
N HIS A 26 6.58 -9.47 2.93
CA HIS A 26 6.41 -8.37 3.88
C HIS A 26 7.50 -8.33 4.96
N ARG A 27 8.10 -9.47 5.34
CA ARG A 27 9.24 -9.44 6.26
C ARG A 27 10.45 -8.79 5.59
N LYS A 28 10.70 -9.13 4.33
CA LYS A 28 11.79 -8.52 3.56
C LYS A 28 11.57 -7.03 3.28
N ILE A 29 10.32 -6.58 3.09
CA ILE A 29 10.01 -5.14 3.03
C ILE A 29 10.49 -4.44 4.31
N LEU A 30 10.17 -4.98 5.49
CA LEU A 30 10.63 -4.39 6.75
C LEU A 30 12.16 -4.39 6.84
N GLU A 31 12.82 -5.47 6.44
CA GLU A 31 14.28 -5.60 6.46
C GLU A 31 14.96 -4.61 5.50
N TYR A 32 14.43 -4.46 4.29
CA TYR A 32 14.94 -3.52 3.29
C TYR A 32 14.90 -2.09 3.80
N PHE A 33 13.73 -1.62 4.25
CA PHE A 33 13.59 -0.23 4.69
C PHE A 33 14.23 0.05 6.05
N ARG A 34 14.49 -0.97 6.87
CA ARG A 34 15.35 -0.83 8.08
C ARG A 34 16.77 -0.33 7.75
N GLY A 35 17.21 -0.44 6.50
CA GLY A 35 18.45 0.20 6.05
C GLY A 35 18.45 1.73 6.17
N TYR A 36 17.28 2.38 6.19
CA TYR A 36 17.15 3.83 6.35
C TYR A 36 17.27 4.29 7.81
N GLY A 37 17.10 3.39 8.79
CA GLY A 37 17.20 3.76 10.20
C GLY A 37 16.47 2.82 11.16
N THR A 38 16.27 3.29 12.39
CA THR A 38 15.55 2.53 13.42
C THR A 38 14.05 2.56 13.13
N LEU A 39 13.49 1.41 12.79
CA LEU A 39 12.06 1.26 12.57
C LEU A 39 11.27 1.54 13.85
N HIS A 40 10.56 2.67 13.88
CA HIS A 40 9.62 2.98 14.94
C HIS A 40 8.35 2.13 14.80
N ASN A 41 7.72 2.15 13.61
CA ASN A 41 6.52 1.38 13.34
C ASN A 41 6.37 1.13 11.82
N ALA A 42 5.61 0.10 11.47
CA ALA A 42 5.15 -0.16 10.11
C ALA A 42 3.64 -0.36 10.12
N PHE A 43 2.91 0.58 9.55
CA PHE A 43 1.46 0.55 9.46
C PHE A 43 1.02 -0.10 8.15
N TYR A 44 0.14 -1.10 8.20
CA TYR A 44 -0.40 -1.75 7.01
C TYR A 44 -1.90 -1.53 6.93
N TYR A 45 -2.37 -0.91 5.84
CA TYR A 45 -3.75 -0.49 5.65
C TYR A 45 -4.45 -1.40 4.65
N THR A 46 -5.62 -1.92 5.03
CA THR A 46 -6.34 -2.88 4.19
C THR A 46 -7.84 -2.84 4.42
N ALA A 47 -8.59 -2.88 3.32
CA ALA A 47 -10.01 -3.20 3.39
C ALA A 47 -10.22 -4.72 3.44
N VAL A 48 -11.20 -5.16 4.23
CA VAL A 48 -11.55 -6.58 4.43
C VAL A 48 -13.06 -6.78 4.29
N PRO A 49 -13.52 -7.90 3.71
CA PRO A 49 -14.93 -8.26 3.69
C PRO A 49 -15.42 -8.60 5.11
N LEU A 50 -16.73 -8.51 5.30
CA LEU A 50 -17.41 -8.97 6.50
C LEU A 50 -18.41 -10.07 6.14
N PRO A 51 -18.25 -11.31 6.63
CA PRO A 51 -17.18 -11.78 7.53
C PRO A 51 -15.83 -11.97 6.82
N LEU A 52 -14.73 -11.93 7.58
CA LEU A 52 -13.40 -12.27 7.05
C LEU A 52 -13.31 -13.76 6.72
N ASP A 53 -12.71 -14.06 5.56
CA ASP A 53 -12.33 -15.43 5.21
C ASP A 53 -11.07 -15.90 5.97
N ASP A 54 -10.83 -17.21 6.01
CA ASP A 54 -9.69 -17.78 6.74
C ASP A 54 -8.33 -17.41 6.14
N LYS A 55 -8.27 -17.11 4.83
CA LYS A 55 -7.03 -16.72 4.17
C LYS A 55 -6.62 -15.31 4.60
N GLN A 56 -7.59 -14.40 4.69
CA GLN A 56 -7.40 -13.02 5.15
C GLN A 56 -7.03 -12.97 6.62
N LYS A 57 -7.71 -13.75 7.48
CA LYS A 57 -7.34 -13.88 8.90
C LYS A 57 -5.87 -14.29 9.04
N ARG A 58 -5.46 -15.38 8.37
CA ARG A 58 -4.06 -15.84 8.40
C ARG A 58 -3.08 -14.79 7.89
N PHE A 59 -3.46 -14.01 6.89
CA PHE A 59 -2.60 -12.95 6.36
C PHE A 59 -2.43 -11.79 7.36
N ILE A 60 -3.53 -11.32 7.97
CA ILE A 60 -3.51 -10.29 9.00
C ILE A 60 -2.73 -10.75 10.24
N ASP A 61 -2.93 -12.00 10.67
CA ASP A 61 -2.19 -12.60 11.77
C ASP A 61 -0.69 -12.67 11.45
N ALA A 62 -0.34 -13.06 10.22
CA ALA A 62 1.06 -13.11 9.80
C ALA A 62 1.71 -11.72 9.78
N LEU A 63 1.03 -10.69 9.28
CA LEU A 63 1.51 -9.31 9.32
C LEU A 63 1.70 -8.83 10.76
N THR A 64 0.73 -9.10 11.63
CA THR A 64 0.80 -8.75 13.04
C THR A 64 1.99 -9.42 13.73
N TYR A 65 2.22 -10.71 13.47
CA TYR A 65 3.37 -11.45 13.99
C TYR A 65 4.71 -10.95 13.44
N MET A 66 4.74 -10.42 12.22
CA MET A 66 5.92 -9.77 11.65
C MET A 66 6.23 -8.41 12.29
N GLY A 67 5.30 -7.85 13.08
CA GLY A 67 5.46 -6.56 13.77
C GLY A 67 4.78 -5.38 13.07
N TYR A 68 3.88 -5.62 12.12
CA TYR A 68 3.06 -4.55 11.55
C TYR A 68 1.93 -4.14 12.51
N THR A 69 1.63 -2.84 12.53
CA THR A 69 0.35 -2.32 13.03
C THR A 69 -0.68 -2.39 11.90
N VAL A 70 -1.54 -3.41 11.91
CA VAL A 70 -2.53 -3.62 10.84
C VAL A 70 -3.79 -2.79 11.12
N ARG A 71 -4.18 -1.95 10.16
CA ARG A 71 -5.41 -1.15 10.16
C ARG A 71 -6.39 -1.74 9.15
N THR A 72 -7.56 -2.17 9.62
CA THR A 72 -8.59 -2.76 8.77
C THR A 72 -9.84 -1.88 8.69
N ARG A 73 -10.47 -1.84 7.51
CA ARG A 73 -11.81 -1.26 7.31
C ARG A 73 -12.72 -2.28 6.60
N PRO A 74 -14.02 -2.32 6.90
CA PRO A 74 -14.97 -3.08 6.11
C PRO A 74 -14.99 -2.60 4.65
N LEU A 75 -15.05 -3.53 3.71
CA LEU A 75 -15.25 -3.22 2.30
C LEU A 75 -16.60 -2.52 2.12
N ARG A 76 -16.61 -1.36 1.43
CA ARG A 76 -17.86 -0.72 0.99
C ARG A 76 -18.23 -1.27 -0.38
N GLU A 77 -19.40 -1.87 -0.46
CA GLU A 77 -20.03 -2.28 -1.71
C GLU A 77 -21.10 -1.25 -2.05
N SER A 78 -21.00 -0.62 -3.23
CA SER A 78 -22.05 0.23 -3.78
C SER A 78 -22.52 -0.38 -5.08
N THR A 79 -23.77 -0.84 -5.10
CA THR A 79 -24.43 -1.23 -6.35
C THR A 79 -24.99 0.04 -6.99
N ASP A 80 -24.59 0.31 -8.23
CA ASP A 80 -25.16 1.42 -8.99
C ASP A 80 -26.57 1.09 -9.50
N GLU A 81 -27.22 2.09 -10.09
CA GLU A 81 -28.59 1.97 -10.61
C GLU A 81 -28.72 0.95 -11.76
N HIS A 82 -27.61 0.51 -12.34
CA HIS A 82 -27.54 -0.49 -13.42
C HIS A 82 -27.30 -1.90 -12.90
N GLY A 83 -27.12 -2.08 -11.58
CA GLY A 83 -26.87 -3.36 -10.94
C GLY A 83 -25.38 -3.73 -10.85
N ASP A 84 -24.46 -2.85 -11.28
CA ASP A 84 -23.04 -3.09 -11.17
C ASP A 84 -22.55 -2.77 -9.75
N THR A 85 -21.95 -3.77 -9.11
CA THR A 85 -21.43 -3.62 -7.74
C THR A 85 -19.99 -3.12 -7.78
N HIS A 86 -19.81 -1.84 -7.47
CA HIS A 86 -18.51 -1.22 -7.29
C HIS A 86 -18.03 -1.40 -5.85
N ARG A 87 -16.84 -1.98 -5.70
CA ARG A 87 -16.17 -2.17 -4.41
C ARG A 87 -15.03 -1.16 -4.32
N ARG A 88 -15.19 -0.14 -3.47
CA ARG A 88 -14.11 0.82 -3.19
C ARG A 88 -14.02 1.08 -1.69
N ALA A 89 -12.91 0.67 -1.11
CA ALA A 89 -12.55 1.04 0.24
C ALA A 89 -11.10 1.50 0.23
N SER A 90 -10.92 2.81 0.02
CA SER A 90 -9.65 3.47 0.29
C SER A 90 -9.52 3.68 1.80
N LEU A 91 -8.29 3.60 2.29
CA LEU A 91 -7.92 3.95 3.67
C LEU A 91 -7.06 5.23 3.68
N ASP A 92 -7.14 6.09 2.67
CA ASP A 92 -6.25 7.23 2.51
C ASP A 92 -6.39 8.21 3.67
N ILE A 93 -7.63 8.43 4.14
CA ILE A 93 -7.89 9.26 5.31
C ILE A 93 -7.19 8.69 6.56
N GLU A 94 -7.27 7.38 6.79
CA GLU A 94 -6.58 6.72 7.89
C GLU A 94 -5.06 6.84 7.77
N ILE A 95 -4.52 6.64 6.56
CA ILE A 95 -3.07 6.78 6.30
C ILE A 95 -2.62 8.21 6.61
N VAL A 96 -3.29 9.22 6.03
CA VAL A 96 -2.97 10.64 6.25
C VAL A 96 -3.12 11.03 7.73
N THR A 97 -4.13 10.50 8.40
CA THR A 97 -4.35 10.75 9.82
C THR A 97 -3.20 10.18 10.65
N ASP A 98 -2.83 8.91 10.45
CA ASP A 98 -1.72 8.28 11.18
C ASP A 98 -0.38 8.96 10.81
N LEU A 99 -0.15 9.35 9.56
CA LEU A 99 1.04 10.11 9.12
C LEU A 99 1.23 11.39 9.94
N LEU A 100 0.22 12.24 9.99
CA LEU A 100 0.31 13.55 10.62
C LEU A 100 0.28 13.46 12.15
N THR A 101 -0.48 12.52 12.72
CA THR A 101 -0.58 12.36 14.18
C THR A 101 0.64 11.68 14.79
N THR A 102 1.37 10.88 14.02
CA THR A 102 2.57 10.18 14.47
C THR A 102 3.88 10.86 14.06
N GLU A 103 3.82 12.01 13.38
CA GLU A 103 5.00 12.71 12.85
C GLU A 103 6.09 12.99 13.89
N GLY A 104 5.73 13.22 15.16
CA GLY A 104 6.69 13.47 16.24
C GLY A 104 7.55 12.24 16.59
N ARG A 105 7.22 11.07 16.06
CA ARG A 105 7.84 9.79 16.42
C ARG A 105 8.82 9.25 15.39
N PHE A 106 8.82 9.80 14.17
CA PHE A 106 9.75 9.44 13.11
C PHE A 106 10.41 10.69 12.54
N ASP A 107 11.55 10.51 11.90
CA ASP A 107 12.29 11.53 11.17
C ASP A 107 12.10 11.35 9.66
N THR A 108 11.95 10.08 9.22
CA THR A 108 11.63 9.70 7.83
C THR A 108 10.33 8.89 7.74
N ALA A 109 9.44 9.29 6.83
CA ALA A 109 8.28 8.52 6.42
C ALA A 109 8.57 7.76 5.12
N VAL A 110 8.24 6.48 5.07
CA VAL A 110 8.25 5.67 3.85
C VAL A 110 6.81 5.35 3.47
N LEU A 111 6.34 5.90 2.36
CA LEU A 111 4.99 5.72 1.83
C LEU A 111 5.02 4.66 0.73
N LEU A 112 4.39 3.51 0.95
CA LEU A 112 4.19 2.50 -0.09
C LEU A 112 2.85 2.74 -0.77
N THR A 113 2.79 3.76 -1.60
CA THR A 113 1.66 4.13 -2.46
C THR A 113 2.15 4.94 -3.65
N GLY A 114 1.39 4.95 -4.75
CA GLY A 114 1.61 5.82 -5.90
C GLY A 114 0.50 6.87 -6.10
N ASP A 115 -0.43 6.99 -5.16
CA ASP A 115 -1.62 7.85 -5.30
C ASP A 115 -1.29 9.34 -5.12
N GLY A 116 -1.69 10.16 -6.09
CA GLY A 116 -1.45 11.60 -6.11
C GLY A 116 -2.12 12.36 -4.97
N ASP A 117 -3.17 11.81 -4.36
CA ASP A 117 -3.84 12.43 -3.20
C ASP A 117 -2.91 12.57 -1.98
N PHE A 118 -1.77 11.86 -1.97
CA PHE A 118 -0.74 11.98 -0.94
C PHE A 118 0.25 13.14 -1.16
N GLU A 119 0.21 13.84 -2.30
CA GLU A 119 1.06 15.02 -2.56
C GLU A 119 0.98 16.02 -1.41
N ARG A 120 -0.23 16.44 -1.04
CA ARG A 120 -0.42 17.46 -0.02
C ARG A 120 0.04 17.02 1.38
N PRO A 121 -0.28 15.83 1.88
CA PRO A 121 0.32 15.28 3.09
C PRO A 121 1.85 15.25 3.07
N VAL A 122 2.47 14.87 1.93
CA VAL A 122 3.93 14.85 1.77
C VAL A 122 4.53 16.25 1.91
N GLU A 123 3.96 17.25 1.25
CA GLU A 123 4.42 18.65 1.39
C GLU A 123 4.36 19.14 2.84
N VAL A 124 3.29 18.80 3.57
CA VAL A 124 3.12 19.18 4.98
C VAL A 124 4.21 18.54 5.85
N LEU A 125 4.48 17.25 5.67
CA LEU A 125 5.54 16.56 6.41
C LEU A 125 6.92 17.16 6.12
N ARG A 126 7.21 17.48 4.85
CA ARG A 126 8.46 18.13 4.44
C ARG A 126 8.60 19.53 5.03
N ALA A 127 7.54 20.33 5.02
CA ALA A 127 7.52 21.64 5.66
C ALA A 127 7.78 21.56 7.18
N ARG A 128 7.49 20.41 7.80
CA ARG A 128 7.79 20.11 9.21
C ARG A 128 9.13 19.42 9.43
N GLY A 129 10.00 19.40 8.41
CA GLY A 129 11.35 18.88 8.48
C GLY A 129 11.45 17.36 8.46
N LYS A 130 10.40 16.65 8.01
CA LYS A 130 10.46 15.20 7.78
C LYS A 130 10.97 14.94 6.38
N ARG A 131 11.76 13.86 6.25
CA ARG A 131 12.09 13.30 4.94
C ARG A 131 11.01 12.31 4.53
N VAL A 132 10.61 12.35 3.26
CA VAL A 132 9.57 11.47 2.72
C VAL A 132 10.15 10.66 1.56
N VAL A 133 10.11 9.34 1.71
CA VAL A 133 10.44 8.36 0.66
C VAL A 133 9.13 7.78 0.13
N VAL A 134 8.91 7.86 -1.17
CA VAL A 134 7.78 7.20 -1.83
C VAL A 134 8.29 5.93 -2.51
N ALA A 135 7.61 4.81 -2.28
CA ALA A 135 7.98 3.52 -2.83
C ALA A 135 6.78 2.90 -3.58
N SER A 136 6.89 2.79 -4.90
CA SER A 136 5.84 2.24 -5.76
C SER A 136 6.47 1.78 -7.08
N ILE A 137 5.66 1.48 -8.11
CA ILE A 137 6.15 1.29 -9.47
C ILE A 137 5.85 2.54 -10.32
N PRO A 138 6.71 2.92 -11.28
CA PRO A 138 6.57 4.18 -12.01
C PRO A 138 5.22 4.34 -12.70
N GLU A 139 4.67 3.26 -13.25
CA GLU A 139 3.39 3.24 -13.97
C GLU A 139 2.17 3.42 -13.05
N MET A 140 2.35 3.31 -11.74
CA MET A 140 1.31 3.48 -10.72
C MET A 140 1.47 4.76 -9.91
N THR A 141 2.50 5.56 -10.20
CA THR A 141 2.83 6.72 -9.38
C THR A 141 2.48 8.00 -10.11
N SER A 142 1.69 8.87 -9.47
CA SER A 142 1.42 10.20 -10.03
C SER A 142 2.70 11.02 -10.12
N TYR A 143 2.76 11.90 -11.12
CA TYR A 143 3.91 12.78 -11.31
C TYR A 143 4.06 13.74 -10.13
N GLU A 144 2.94 14.26 -9.62
CA GLU A 144 2.82 15.20 -8.52
C GLU A 144 3.40 14.62 -7.23
N LEU A 145 2.98 13.40 -6.85
CA LEU A 145 3.50 12.72 -5.66
C LEU A 145 5.00 12.47 -5.79
N ARG A 146 5.45 12.01 -6.97
CA ARG A 146 6.86 11.74 -7.22
C ARG A 146 7.71 13.00 -7.14
N ASN A 147 7.19 14.13 -7.63
CA ASN A 147 7.85 15.44 -7.54
C ASN A 147 7.87 15.98 -6.10
N ALA A 148 6.83 15.71 -5.31
CA ALA A 148 6.74 16.16 -3.93
C ALA A 148 7.66 15.38 -2.96
N ALA A 149 7.98 14.13 -3.26
CA ALA A 149 8.83 13.28 -2.42
C ALA A 149 10.31 13.70 -2.43
N ASP A 150 11.04 13.42 -1.34
CA ASP A 150 12.50 13.63 -1.30
C ASP A 150 13.27 12.50 -2.00
N GLU A 151 12.70 11.29 -2.01
CA GLU A 151 13.25 10.12 -2.68
C GLU A 151 12.14 9.24 -3.23
N TYR A 152 12.41 8.60 -4.36
CA TYR A 152 11.54 7.63 -4.98
C TYR A 152 12.24 6.28 -5.13
N VAL A 153 11.63 5.23 -4.59
CA VAL A 153 12.11 3.85 -4.68
C VAL A 153 11.20 3.08 -5.63
N ASP A 154 11.77 2.63 -6.75
CA ASP A 154 11.06 1.75 -7.68
C ASP A 154 11.04 0.30 -7.13
N LEU A 155 9.86 -0.16 -6.72
CA LEU A 155 9.66 -1.52 -6.20
C LEU A 155 10.06 -2.62 -7.19
N GLY A 156 10.00 -2.34 -8.50
CA GLY A 156 10.46 -3.26 -9.54
C GLY A 156 11.97 -3.47 -9.53
N THR A 157 12.74 -2.44 -9.17
CA THR A 157 14.22 -2.47 -9.16
C THR A 157 14.80 -3.18 -7.93
N ILE A 158 14.03 -3.27 -6.84
CA ILE A 158 14.48 -3.88 -5.58
C ILE A 158 14.01 -5.33 -5.43
N ARG A 159 13.51 -5.96 -6.50
CA ARG A 159 12.93 -7.32 -6.51
C ARG A 159 13.76 -8.33 -5.72
N GLU A 160 15.06 -8.39 -5.95
CA GLU A 160 15.96 -9.35 -5.31
C GLU A 160 15.93 -9.25 -3.77
N HIS A 161 15.66 -8.05 -3.26
CA HIS A 161 15.60 -7.77 -1.84
C HIS A 161 14.21 -8.01 -1.24
N VAL A 162 13.12 -7.92 -2.01
CA VAL A 162 11.75 -7.91 -1.45
C VAL A 162 10.82 -8.98 -2.00
N GLU A 163 11.24 -9.77 -2.98
CA GLU A 163 10.41 -10.84 -3.55
C GLU A 163 10.24 -12.00 -2.57
N ARG A 164 9.01 -12.53 -2.52
CA ARG A 164 8.67 -13.81 -1.90
C ARG A 164 9.05 -14.96 -2.84
N PRO A 165 10.07 -15.78 -2.51
CA PRO A 165 10.53 -16.84 -3.40
C PRO A 165 9.42 -17.86 -3.70
N GLY A 166 9.30 -18.26 -4.97
CA GLY A 166 8.45 -19.37 -5.39
C GLY A 166 6.94 -19.10 -5.38
N TYR A 167 6.49 -17.87 -5.08
CA TYR A 167 5.07 -17.52 -5.19
C TYR A 167 4.72 -17.17 -6.65
N ARG A 168 3.80 -17.93 -7.25
CA ARG A 168 3.16 -17.57 -8.52
C ARG A 168 1.80 -16.96 -8.24
N LEU A 169 1.48 -15.84 -8.89
CA LEU A 169 0.11 -15.32 -8.90
C LEU A 169 -0.84 -16.43 -9.40
N PRO A 170 -1.99 -16.66 -8.75
CA PRO A 170 -3.01 -17.55 -9.31
C PRO A 170 -3.32 -17.08 -10.73
N SER A 171 -3.29 -17.99 -11.72
CA SER A 171 -3.66 -17.68 -13.10
C SER A 171 -5.05 -17.04 -13.15
N GLU A 172 -5.24 -16.08 -14.05
CA GLU A 172 -6.45 -15.24 -14.17
C GLU A 172 -7.75 -16.03 -14.48
N GLN A 173 -7.68 -17.35 -14.63
CA GLN A 173 -8.82 -18.24 -14.90
C GLN A 173 -9.72 -18.53 -13.68
N ARG A 174 -9.55 -17.84 -12.55
CA ARG A 174 -10.52 -17.95 -11.44
C ARG A 174 -11.68 -16.99 -11.65
N SER A 175 -12.88 -17.56 -11.70
CA SER A 175 -14.19 -16.91 -11.68
C SER A 175 -14.21 -15.65 -10.79
N ALA A 176 -14.97 -14.63 -11.20
CA ALA A 176 -15.08 -13.33 -10.53
C ALA A 176 -15.34 -13.40 -9.00
N ASP A 177 -15.84 -14.53 -8.51
CA ASP A 177 -16.12 -14.84 -7.11
C ASP A 177 -14.90 -15.00 -6.19
N ASN A 178 -13.68 -15.18 -6.71
CA ASN A 178 -12.52 -15.55 -5.89
C ASN A 178 -11.35 -14.54 -5.95
N ARG A 179 -11.64 -13.28 -6.32
CA ARG A 179 -10.65 -12.19 -6.31
C ARG A 179 -10.36 -11.80 -4.86
N PRO A 180 -9.08 -11.68 -4.43
CA PRO A 180 -8.76 -11.06 -3.14
C PRO A 180 -9.37 -9.65 -3.11
N TYR A 181 -10.15 -9.35 -2.07
CA TYR A 181 -10.98 -8.13 -1.97
C TYR A 181 -10.21 -6.80 -1.91
N TYR A 182 -8.89 -6.82 -2.05
CA TYR A 182 -8.01 -5.66 -2.25
C TYR A 182 -8.13 -5.05 -3.66
N VAL A 183 -8.94 -5.65 -4.54
CA VAL A 183 -9.23 -5.11 -5.87
C VAL A 183 -10.22 -3.95 -5.74
N THR A 184 -9.70 -2.73 -5.72
CA THR A 184 -10.39 -1.69 -6.49
C THR A 184 -10.26 -2.11 -7.96
N ALA A 185 -11.36 -2.13 -8.70
CA ALA A 185 -11.24 -2.15 -10.15
C ALA A 185 -10.32 -0.97 -10.53
N PRO A 186 -9.37 -1.15 -11.46
CA PRO A 186 -8.75 0.00 -12.10
C PRO A 186 -9.91 0.91 -12.55
N LEU A 187 -9.77 2.22 -12.40
CA LEU A 187 -10.52 3.12 -13.26
C LEU A 187 -10.23 2.63 -14.67
N MET A 188 -11.22 1.98 -15.30
CA MET A 188 -11.21 1.88 -16.73
C MET A 188 -11.38 3.32 -17.18
N GLU A 189 -10.28 3.95 -17.56
CA GLU A 189 -10.34 5.08 -18.48
C GLU A 189 -11.07 4.55 -19.70
N ASN A 190 -12.36 4.84 -19.77
CA ASN A 190 -13.08 4.83 -21.03
C ASN A 190 -12.49 5.99 -21.83
N ASP A 191 -11.40 5.70 -22.53
CA ASP A 191 -10.95 6.52 -23.64
C ASP A 191 -11.91 6.26 -24.79
N GLU A 192 -12.97 7.07 -24.88
CA GLU A 192 -13.76 7.28 -26.09
C GLU A 192 -14.46 8.65 -26.02
N ARG A 193 -13.77 9.67 -26.54
CA ARG A 193 -14.33 10.68 -27.47
C ARG A 193 -13.26 11.54 -28.12
#